data_AF-A0A1H3MAU0-F1
#
_entry.id   AF-A0A1H3MAU0-F1
#
_cell.length_a   1.000
_cell.length_b   1.000
_cell.length_c   1.000
_cell.angle_alpha   90.00
_cell.angle_beta   90.00
_cell.angle_gamma   90.00
#
_symmetry.space_group_name_H-M   'P 1'
#
loop_
_entity.id
_entity.type
_entity.pdbx_description
1 polymer ?
#
loop_
_entity_poly.entity_id
_entity_poly.type
_entity_poly.pdbx_seq_one_letter_code
_entity_poly.pdbx_strand_id
1 'polypeptide(L)'
;MMKIPEHQCNDSTHESMMTPLARSLMQDQHGILRDQYCHVFEVLQLHASANLRQPMSVEECAVNQSALEIAEIAAQVIARFWDRCHAK
;
A
#
# COMPACT_ATOMS: atom_id res chain seq x y z
N MET A 1 -47.44 23.40 4.62
CA MET A 1 -46.45 22.39 5.04
C MET A 1 -45.50 22.16 3.88
N MET A 2 -44.27 22.68 3.94
CA MET A 2 -43.24 22.36 2.96
C MET A 2 -42.43 21.16 3.46
N LYS A 3 -42.30 20.13 2.62
CA LYS A 3 -41.44 18.98 2.86
C LYS A 3 -39.99 19.41 2.62
N ILE A 4 -39.14 19.29 3.63
CA ILE A 4 -37.68 19.40 3.49
C ILE A 4 -37.23 18.14 2.74
N PRO A 5 -36.51 18.23 1.61
CA PRO A 5 -35.92 17.06 0.99
C PRO A 5 -34.86 16.50 1.93
N GLU A 6 -35.00 15.22 2.27
CA GLU A 6 -33.98 14.45 2.96
C GLU A 6 -32.67 14.60 2.18
N HIS A 7 -31.62 15.03 2.88
CA HIS A 7 -30.26 15.06 2.36
C HIS A 7 -29.92 13.66 1.85
N GLN A 8 -29.92 13.49 0.54
CA GLN A 8 -29.18 12.42 -0.11
C GLN A 8 -27.72 12.64 0.30
N CYS A 9 -27.24 11.81 1.23
CA CYS A 9 -25.83 11.72 1.55
C CYS A 9 -25.10 11.45 0.23
N ASN A 10 -24.36 12.45 -0.23
CA ASN A 10 -23.55 12.42 -1.42
C ASN A 10 -22.50 11.28 -1.30
N ASP A 11 -22.79 10.14 -1.93
CA ASP A 11 -21.84 9.06 -2.22
C ASP A 11 -20.63 9.53 -3.07
N SER A 12 -20.66 10.77 -3.56
CA SER A 12 -19.65 11.40 -4.40
C SER A 12 -18.34 11.77 -3.68
N THR A 13 -18.24 11.60 -2.37
CA THR A 13 -17.00 11.91 -1.62
C THR A 13 -16.01 10.73 -1.59
N HIS A 14 -16.49 9.50 -1.80
CA HIS A 14 -15.66 8.29 -1.68
C HIS A 14 -14.72 8.06 -2.88
N GLU A 15 -15.08 8.58 -4.06
CA GLU A 15 -14.26 8.45 -5.28
C GLU A 15 -13.06 9.42 -5.31
N SER A 16 -13.11 10.51 -4.55
CA SER A 16 -12.14 11.61 -4.59
C SER A 16 -10.79 11.31 -3.91
N MET A 17 -10.71 10.25 -3.08
CA MET A 17 -9.47 9.83 -2.39
C MET A 17 -8.87 8.52 -2.91
N MET A 18 -9.42 7.95 -3.99
CA MET A 18 -8.94 6.68 -4.53
C MET A 18 -7.73 6.90 -5.44
N THR A 19 -6.55 6.46 -5.00
CA THR A 19 -5.36 6.47 -5.85
C THR A 19 -5.51 5.45 -7.00
N PRO A 20 -4.81 5.63 -8.13
CA PRO A 20 -4.81 4.64 -9.22
C PRO A 20 -4.44 3.24 -8.72
N LEU A 21 -3.46 3.14 -7.82
CA LEU A 21 -3.04 1.88 -7.21
C LEU A 21 -4.16 1.23 -6.38
N ALA A 22 -4.84 2.00 -5.53
CA ALA A 22 -5.95 1.51 -4.73
C ALA A 22 -7.08 0.98 -5.64
N ARG A 23 -7.39 1.70 -6.72
CA ARG A 23 -8.39 1.25 -7.71
C ARG A 23 -7.98 -0.07 -8.37
N SER A 24 -6.72 -0.22 -8.77
CA SER A 24 -6.24 -1.47 -9.38
C SER A 24 -6.30 -2.65 -8.40
N LEU A 25 -5.94 -2.45 -7.13
CA LEU A 25 -6.01 -3.50 -6.10
C LEU A 25 -7.44 -3.93 -5.77
N MET A 26 -8.39 -2.99 -5.79
CA MET A 26 -9.82 -3.32 -5.64
C MET A 26 -10.34 -4.21 -6.77
N GLN A 27 -9.79 -4.07 -7.98
CA GLN A 27 -10.19 -4.85 -9.16
C GLN A 27 -9.43 -6.19 -9.25
N ASP A 28 -8.41 -6.40 -8.42
CA ASP A 28 -7.54 -7.59 -8.44
C ASP A 28 -8.17 -8.79 -7.73
N GLN A 29 -9.16 -9.44 -8.34
CA GLN A 29 -9.88 -10.57 -7.71
C GLN A 29 -9.01 -11.79 -7.38
N HIS A 30 -7.88 -11.94 -8.07
CA HIS A 30 -7.01 -13.11 -7.94
C HIS A 30 -5.73 -12.84 -7.13
N GLY A 31 -5.53 -11.61 -6.65
CA GLY A 31 -4.36 -11.25 -5.85
C GLY A 31 -3.06 -11.15 -6.66
N ILE A 32 -3.12 -11.13 -7.99
CA ILE A 32 -1.92 -11.11 -8.84
C ILE A 32 -1.13 -9.83 -8.62
N LEU A 33 -1.84 -8.69 -8.58
CA LEU A 33 -1.21 -7.39 -8.39
C LEU A 33 -0.72 -7.23 -6.95
N ARG A 34 -1.49 -7.72 -5.98
CA ARG A 34 -1.09 -7.79 -4.57
C ARG A 34 0.22 -8.56 -4.41
N ASP A 35 0.32 -9.76 -5.00
CA ASP A 35 1.52 -10.60 -4.95
C ASP A 35 2.72 -9.94 -5.63
N GLN A 36 2.52 -9.31 -6.79
CA GLN A 36 3.59 -8.59 -7.50
C GLN A 36 4.18 -7.45 -6.65
N TYR A 37 3.34 -6.61 -6.05
CA TYR A 37 3.83 -5.53 -5.20
C TYR A 37 4.48 -6.04 -3.92
N CYS A 38 3.90 -7.04 -3.25
CA CYS A 38 4.52 -7.67 -2.09
C CYS A 38 5.93 -8.22 -2.45
N HIS A 39 6.06 -8.91 -3.57
CA HIS A 39 7.34 -9.43 -4.04
C HIS A 39 8.37 -8.31 -4.30
N VAL A 40 7.99 -7.20 -4.92
CA VAL A 40 8.88 -6.06 -5.14
C VAL A 40 9.43 -5.53 -3.81
N PHE A 41 8.58 -5.39 -2.79
CA PHE A 41 9.00 -4.92 -1.47
C PHE A 41 9.85 -5.95 -0.72
N GLU A 42 9.58 -7.24 -0.86
CA GLU A 42 10.44 -8.32 -0.31
C GLU A 42 11.85 -8.27 -0.93
N VAL A 43 11.93 -8.10 -2.26
CA VAL A 43 13.21 -7.96 -2.96
C VAL A 43 13.97 -6.73 -2.48
N LEU A 44 13.29 -5.59 -2.29
CA LEU A 44 13.89 -4.39 -1.72
C LEU A 44 14.43 -4.63 -0.30
N GLN A 45 13.67 -5.33 0.55
CA GLN A 45 14.11 -5.69 1.90
C GLN A 45 15.35 -6.59 1.87
N LEU A 46 15.40 -7.57 0.95
CA LEU A 46 16.57 -8.43 0.79
C LEU A 46 17.81 -7.63 0.39
N HIS A 47 17.68 -6.70 -0.57
CA HIS A 47 18.79 -5.85 -1.00
C HIS A 47 19.27 -4.91 0.12
N ALA A 48 18.36 -4.20 0.79
CA ALA A 48 18.72 -3.30 1.87
C ALA A 48 19.37 -4.06 3.05
N SER A 49 18.84 -5.25 3.39
CA SER A 49 19.44 -6.12 4.40
C SER A 49 20.82 -6.63 4.01
N ALA A 50 21.03 -6.97 2.73
CA ALA A 50 22.32 -7.41 2.23
C ALA A 50 23.36 -6.29 2.30
N ASN A 51 22.96 -5.07 1.93
CA ASN A 51 23.80 -3.88 2.03
C ASN A 51 24.24 -3.67 3.48
N LEU A 52 23.33 -3.68 4.45
CA LEU A 52 23.62 -3.43 5.88
C LEU A 52 24.63 -4.40 6.50
N ARG A 53 24.95 -5.51 5.83
CA ARG A 53 25.99 -6.47 6.26
C ARG A 53 27.38 -6.11 5.73
N GLN A 54 27.49 -5.10 4.87
CA GLN A 54 28.74 -4.62 4.30
C GLN A 54 29.21 -3.34 5.02
N PRO A 55 30.54 -3.06 5.03
CA PRO A 55 31.04 -1.77 5.48
C PRO A 55 30.47 -0.64 4.63
N MET A 56 29.93 0.39 5.28
CA MET A 56 29.34 1.56 4.63
C MET A 56 29.44 2.79 5.52
N SER A 57 29.18 3.97 4.95
CA SER A 57 29.04 5.21 5.71
C SER A 57 27.79 5.20 6.60
N VAL A 58 27.76 6.11 7.59
CA VAL A 58 26.59 6.31 8.46
C VAL A 58 25.36 6.72 7.65
N GLU A 59 25.55 7.54 6.62
CA GLU A 59 24.48 8.02 5.74
C GLU A 59 23.88 6.87 4.93
N GLU A 60 24.72 6.02 4.34
CA GLU A 60 24.27 4.82 3.62
C GLU A 60 23.55 3.84 4.56
N CYS A 61 24.01 3.70 5.80
CA CYS A 61 23.35 2.87 6.80
C CYS A 61 21.93 3.39 7.10
N ALA A 62 21.78 4.69 7.33
CA ALA A 62 20.48 5.31 7.58
C ALA A 62 19.53 5.15 6.38
N VAL A 63 20.03 5.29 5.16
CA VAL A 63 19.25 5.09 3.93
C VAL A 63 18.76 3.64 3.81
N ASN A 64 19.63 2.65 4.00
CA ASN A 64 19.25 1.24 3.90
C ASN A 64 18.28 0.83 5.03
N GLN A 65 18.46 1.39 6.23
CA GLN A 65 17.56 1.12 7.35
C GLN A 65 16.17 1.72 7.11
N SER A 66 16.09 2.95 6.60
CA SER A 66 14.83 3.57 6.17
C SER A 66 14.17 2.79 5.04
N ALA A 67 14.95 2.29 4.07
CA ALA A 67 14.43 1.47 2.97
C ALA A 67 13.77 0.17 3.46
N LEU A 68 14.33 -0.48 4.50
CA LEU A 68 13.72 -1.66 5.13
C LEU A 68 12.35 -1.33 5.74
N GLU A 69 12.30 -0.30 6.58
CA GLU A 69 11.07 0.11 7.27
C GLU A 69 9.97 0.49 6.27
N ILE A 70 10.32 1.27 5.24
CA ILE A 70 9.38 1.69 4.20
C ILE A 70 8.88 0.48 3.41
N ALA A 71 9.75 -0.45 3.02
CA ALA A 71 9.37 -1.62 2.26
C ALA A 71 8.46 -2.56 3.07
N GLU A 72 8.73 -2.74 4.36
CA GLU A 72 7.88 -3.52 5.26
C GLU A 72 6.49 -2.89 5.37
N ILE A 73 6.41 -1.58 5.66
CA ILE A 73 5.14 -0.86 5.77
C ILE A 73 4.37 -0.93 4.46
N ALA A 74 5.03 -0.71 3.32
CA ALA A 74 4.39 -0.75 2.01
C ALA A 74 3.80 -2.14 1.70
N ALA A 75 4.54 -3.22 1.96
CA ALA A 75 4.04 -4.58 1.80
C ALA A 75 2.80 -4.85 2.68
N GLN A 76 2.83 -4.42 3.95
CA GLN A 76 1.69 -4.55 4.86
C GLN A 76 0.47 -3.75 4.40
N VAL A 77 0.67 -2.53 3.90
CA VAL A 77 -0.41 -1.68 3.38
C VAL A 77 -1.09 -2.34 2.18
N ILE A 78 -0.31 -2.86 1.22
CA ILE A 78 -0.86 -3.54 0.04
C ILE A 78 -1.65 -4.79 0.44
N ALA A 79 -1.05 -5.66 1.26
CA ALA A 79 -1.68 -6.90 1.67
C ALA A 79 -2.99 -6.64 2.42
N ARG A 80 -2.98 -5.76 3.43
CA ARG A 80 -4.17 -5.45 4.24
C ARG A 80 -5.24 -4.73 3.44
N PHE A 81 -4.86 -3.84 2.52
CA PHE A 81 -5.82 -3.17 1.66
C PHE A 81 -6.53 -4.18 0.75
N TRP A 82 -5.78 -5.06 0.10
CA TRP A 82 -6.34 -6.11 -0.74
C TRP A 82 -7.25 -7.05 0.05
N ASP A 83 -6.79 -7.55 1.20
CA ASP A 83 -7.59 -8.43 2.08
C ASP A 83 -8.93 -7.76 2.46
N ARG A 84 -8.92 -6.45 2.74
CA ARG A 84 -10.13 -5.70 3.06
C ARG A 84 -11.09 -5.56 1.88
N CYS A 85 -10.57 -5.41 0.67
CA CYS A 85 -11.40 -5.28 -0.54
C CYS A 85 -12.09 -6.59 -0.93
N HIS A 86 -11.50 -7.73 -0.57
CA HIS A 86 -11.92 -9.05 -1.04
C HIS A 86 -12.34 -10.01 0.10
N ALA A 87 -12.39 -9.51 1.35
CA ALA A 87 -12.99 -10.23 2.47
C ALA A 87 -14.49 -10.50 2.22
N LYS A 88 -14.93 -11.73 2.49
CA LYS A 88 -16.32 -12.17 2.32
C LYS A 88 -17.22 -11.75 3.47
#